data_AF-A0A528D6K8-F1
#
_entry.id   AF-A0A528D6K8-F1
#
_cell.length_a   1.000
_cell.length_b   1.000
_cell.length_c   1.000
_cell.angle_alpha   90.00
_cell.angle_beta   90.00
_cell.angle_gamma   90.00
#
_symmetry.space_group_name_H-M   'P 1'
#
loop_
_entity.id
_entity.type
_entity.pdbx_description
1 polymer ?
#
loop_
_entity_poly.entity_id
_entity_poly.type
_entity_poly.pdbx_seq_one_letter_code
_entity_poly.pdbx_strand_id
1 'polypeptide(L)' 'INRRRFQTIVDSHDGDAYDKSFRSWDHLMVLVYAQLSGADSLRGLEAGWNANCQHHYHLGSDRLSRSTLSDANRR' A
#
# COMPACT_ATOMS: atom_id res chain seq x y z
N ILE A 1 1.69 11.61 8.55
CA ILE A 1 2.80 11.70 7.55
C ILE A 1 2.39 12.73 6.50
N ASN A 2 3.28 13.68 6.14
CA ASN A 2 2.97 14.65 5.08
C ASN A 2 3.24 14.02 3.71
N ARG A 3 2.21 13.96 2.85
CA ARG A 3 2.29 13.29 1.54
C ARG A 3 3.40 13.84 0.63
N ARG A 4 3.65 15.16 0.65
CA ARG A 4 4.73 15.76 -0.15
C ARG A 4 6.11 15.31 0.34
N ARG A 5 6.35 15.33 1.66
CA ARG A 5 7.63 14.85 2.21
C ARG A 5 7.89 13.39 1.88
N PHE A 6 6.84 12.56 1.97
CA PHE A 6 6.96 11.15 1.60
C PHE A 6 7.28 11.00 0.11
N GLN A 7 6.56 11.72 -0.76
CA GLN A 7 6.82 11.70 -2.20
C GLN A 7 8.26 12.11 -2.53
N THR A 8 8.80 13.15 -1.89
CA THR A 8 10.20 13.56 -2.10
C THR A 8 11.20 12.43 -1.78
N ILE A 9 10.92 11.63 -0.74
CA ILE A 9 11.77 10.48 -0.39
C ILE A 9 11.63 9.39 -1.45
N VAL A 10 10.40 9.05 -1.84
CA VAL A 10 10.12 8.07 -2.90
C VAL A 10 10.84 8.45 -4.19
N ASP A 11 10.71 9.71 -4.63
CA ASP A 11 11.35 10.23 -5.84
C ASP A 11 12.89 10.16 -5.74
N SER A 12 13.46 10.44 -4.56
CA SER A 12 14.91 10.38 -4.35
C SER A 12 15.51 8.98 -4.41
N HIS A 13 14.69 7.95 -4.16
CA HIS A 13 15.08 6.54 -4.19
C HIS A 13 14.54 5.79 -5.41
N ASP A 14 13.88 6.50 -6.33
CA ASP A 14 13.21 5.93 -7.50
C ASP A 14 12.22 4.81 -7.10
N GLY A 15 11.56 4.98 -5.94
CA GLY A 15 10.73 3.94 -5.33
C GLY A 15 9.49 3.55 -6.13
N ASP A 16 9.07 4.42 -7.06
CA ASP A 16 7.93 4.20 -7.97
C ASP A 16 8.35 3.91 -9.42
N ALA A 17 9.66 3.76 -9.72
CA ALA A 17 10.21 3.70 -11.09
C ALA A 17 9.56 2.64 -12.00
N TYR A 18 9.06 1.55 -11.42
CA TYR A 18 8.51 0.39 -12.13
C TYR A 18 7.06 0.07 -11.77
N ASP A 19 6.42 0.85 -10.89
CA ASP A 19 5.08 0.56 -10.39
C ASP A 19 3.99 1.38 -11.07
N LYS A 20 3.26 0.72 -11.97
CA LYS A 20 2.18 1.36 -12.74
C LYS A 20 0.85 1.46 -11.99
N SER A 21 0.59 0.58 -11.02
CA SER A 21 -0.70 0.47 -10.34
C SER A 21 -0.64 0.34 -8.82
N PHE A 22 0.53 0.08 -8.23
CA PHE A 22 0.70 -0.04 -6.78
C PHE A 22 1.96 0.69 -6.35
N ARG A 23 1.81 1.96 -5.96
CA ARG A 23 2.93 2.85 -5.65
C ARG A 23 3.39 2.68 -4.20
N SER A 24 4.53 3.25 -3.87
CA SER A 24 5.08 3.33 -2.51
C SER A 24 4.07 3.90 -1.51
N TRP A 25 3.19 4.81 -1.95
CA TRP A 25 2.10 5.34 -1.13
C TRP A 25 1.05 4.27 -0.77
N ASP A 26 0.64 3.48 -1.75
CA ASP A 26 -0.35 2.41 -1.56
C ASP A 26 0.22 1.34 -0.61
N HIS A 27 1.49 1.00 -0.80
CA HIS A 27 2.21 0.08 0.07
C HIS A 27 2.29 0.57 1.51
N LEU A 28 2.63 1.84 1.73
CA LEU A 28 2.64 2.45 3.05
C LEU A 28 1.26 2.37 3.72
N MET A 29 0.19 2.70 3.00
CA MET A 29 -1.18 2.66 3.55
C MET A 29 -1.60 1.25 3.93
N VAL A 30 -1.27 0.26 3.10
CA VAL A 30 -1.54 -1.15 3.39
C VAL A 30 -0.77 -1.63 4.61
N LEU A 31 0.52 -1.26 4.76
CA LEU A 31 1.32 -1.61 5.94
C LEU A 31 0.78 -0.97 7.22
N VAL A 32 0.39 0.31 7.17
CA VAL A 32 -0.25 0.98 8.31
C VAL A 32 -1.56 0.29 8.70
N TYR A 33 -2.40 -0.05 7.72
CA TYR A 33 -3.63 -0.80 7.98
C TYR A 33 -3.34 -2.19 8.57
N ALA A 34 -2.30 -2.89 8.09
CA ALA A 34 -1.91 -4.18 8.64
C ALA A 34 -1.58 -4.11 10.13
N GLN A 35 -0.82 -3.08 10.54
CA GLN A 35 -0.49 -2.86 11.95
C GLN A 35 -1.72 -2.51 12.79
N LEU A 36 -2.62 -1.68 12.27
CA LEU A 36 -3.83 -1.25 12.99
C LEU A 36 -4.89 -2.37 13.09
N SER A 37 -4.98 -3.22 12.07
CA SER A 37 -5.92 -4.34 12.03
C SER A 37 -5.41 -5.61 12.71
N GLY A 38 -4.13 -5.65 13.09
CA GLY A 38 -3.50 -6.86 13.62
C GLY A 38 -3.47 -8.01 12.60
N ALA A 39 -3.25 -7.69 11.32
CA ALA A 39 -3.29 -8.69 10.27
C ALA A 39 -2.02 -9.57 10.26
N ASP A 40 -2.17 -10.84 10.64
CA ASP A 40 -1.05 -11.80 10.74
C ASP A 40 -0.75 -12.56 9.43
N SER A 41 -1.49 -12.29 8.34
CA SER A 41 -1.25 -12.93 7.05
C SER A 41 -1.59 -12.03 5.87
N LEU A 42 -0.87 -12.19 4.75
CA LEU A 42 -1.12 -11.45 3.51
C LEU A 42 -2.55 -11.67 2.99
N ARG A 43 -3.10 -12.87 3.18
CA ARG A 43 -4.47 -13.19 2.76
C ARG A 43 -5.51 -12.48 3.64
N GLY A 44 -5.30 -12.48 4.96
CA GLY A 44 -6.18 -11.75 5.89
C GLY A 44 -6.13 -10.24 5.64
N LEU A 45 -4.94 -9.72 5.38
CA LEU A 45 -4.71 -8.32 5.04
C LEU A 45 -5.42 -7.92 3.74
N GLU A 46 -5.26 -8.69 2.66
CA GLU A 46 -5.96 -8.46 1.39
C GLU A 46 -7.48 -8.49 1.56
N ALA A 47 -8.01 -9.48 2.28
CA ALA A 47 -9.44 -9.60 2.52
C ALA A 47 -9.99 -8.42 3.33
N GLY A 48 -9.31 -8.03 4.40
CA GLY A 48 -9.70 -6.89 5.25
C GLY A 48 -9.62 -5.56 4.50
N TRP A 49 -8.55 -5.35 3.74
CA TRP A 49 -8.37 -4.18 2.88
C TRP A 49 -9.50 -4.11 1.85
N ASN A 50 -9.69 -5.15 1.04
CA ASN A 50 -10.69 -5.14 -0.03
C ASN A 50 -12.14 -5.06 0.48
N ALA A 51 -12.42 -5.55 1.70
CA ALA A 51 -13.72 -5.36 2.35
C ALA A 51 -14.03 -3.87 2.64
N ASN A 52 -13.00 -3.03 2.78
CA ASN A 52 -13.10 -1.59 3.05
C ASN A 52 -12.87 -0.73 1.80
N CYS A 53 -13.10 -1.28 0.60
CA CYS A 53 -12.82 -0.60 -0.67
C CYS A 53 -13.49 0.77 -0.86
N GLN A 54 -14.57 1.06 -0.13
CA GLN A 54 -15.23 2.37 -0.14
C GLN A 54 -14.34 3.50 0.39
N HIS A 55 -13.37 3.18 1.25
CA HIS A 55 -12.44 4.17 1.82
C HIS A 55 -11.17 4.38 0.99
N HIS A 56 -10.90 3.50 0.02
CA HIS A 56 -9.65 3.52 -0.74
C HIS A 56 -9.51 4.80 -1.58
N TYR A 57 -10.62 5.30 -2.14
CA TYR A 57 -10.63 6.57 -2.88
C TYR A 57 -10.13 7.75 -2.05
N HIS A 58 -10.54 7.83 -0.78
CA HIS A 58 -10.10 8.89 0.13
C HIS A 58 -8.64 8.74 0.57
N LEU A 59 -8.13 7.51 0.58
CA LEU A 59 -6.73 7.20 0.87
C LEU A 59 -5.83 7.38 -0.37
N GLY A 60 -6.43 7.55 -1.55
CA GLY A 60 -5.71 7.62 -2.82
C GLY A 60 -5.02 6.30 -3.17
N SER A 61 -5.62 5.17 -2.78
CA SER A 61 -5.17 3.80 -3.06
C SER A 61 -6.28 3.03 -3.76
N ASP A 62 -5.96 1.84 -4.27
CA ASP A 62 -6.91 0.94 -4.94
C ASP A 62 -7.07 -0.41 -4.23
N ARG A 63 -7.85 -1.31 -4.84
CA ARG A 63 -7.94 -2.71 -4.41
C ARG A 63 -6.56 -3.36 -4.40
N LEU A 64 -6.36 -4.23 -3.44
CA LEU A 64 -5.11 -4.95 -3.24
C LEU A 64 -5.22 -6.37 -3.80
N SER A 65 -4.17 -6.82 -4.48
CA SER A 65 -3.96 -8.24 -4.78
C SER A 65 -2.85 -8.79 -3.89
N ARG A 66 -3.02 -10.02 -3.39
CA ARG A 66 -1.99 -10.71 -2.60
C ARG A 66 -0.65 -10.82 -3.32
N SER A 67 -0.66 -11.05 -4.64
CA SER A 67 0.58 -11.16 -5.43
C SER A 67 1.30 -9.82 -5.48
N THR A 68 0.57 -8.74 -5.74
CA THR A 68 1.10 -7.37 -5.75
C THR A 68 1.70 -6.99 -4.40
N LEU A 69 1.00 -7.30 -3.30
CA LEU A 69 1.53 -7.05 -1.96
C LEU A 69 2.81 -7.88 -1.67
N SER A 70 2.80 -9.16 -2.06
CA SER A 70 3.98 -10.01 -1.89
C SER A 70 5.18 -9.51 -2.69
N ASP A 71 4.96 -9.02 -3.91
CA ASP A 71 6.02 -8.49 -4.74
C ASP A 71 6.53 -7.15 -4.22
N ALA A 72 5.65 -6.28 -3.74
CA ALA A 72 6.02 -5.02 -3.10
C ALA A 72 6.84 -5.24 -1.82
N ASN A 73 6.50 -6.24 -0.99
CA ASN A 73 7.28 -6.60 0.20
C ASN A 73 8.68 -7.15 -0.12
N ARG A 74 8.98 -7.51 -1.37
CA ARG A 74 10.28 -8.06 -1.78
C ARG A 74 11.22 -6.99 -2.34
N ARG A 75 10.74 -5.78 -2.54
CA ARG A 75 11.52 -4.63 -3.03
C ARG A 75 12.12 -3.88 -1.85
#